data_AF-A0A9P3BH59-F1
#
_entry.id   AF-A0A9P3BH59-F1
#
_cell.length_a   1.000
_cell.length_b   1.000
_cell.length_c   1.000
_cell.angle_alpha   90.00
_cell.angle_beta   90.00
_cell.angle_gamma   90.00
#
_symmetry.space_group_name_H-M   'P 1'
#
loop_
_entity.id
_entity.type
_entity.pdbx_description
1 polymer ?
#
loop_
_entity_poly.entity_id
_entity_poly.type
_entity_poly.pdbx_seq_one_letter_code
_entity_poly.pdbx_strand_id
1 'polypeptide(L)'
;MLTAVSEWESPDHIFLGDGITLRLDKHEPAKQAKEVHFALPNGEKLTYGEISALAGDFFGTWKPISDAPDPEERTRCFISAWESLAVETRLKSEIRSILYIINEQKAAVEQAIKHGRHPSEVYKSPLWDIRFQNATQGRKNQKLPTYLDLARLDWDHFGLDARLSYNTGHAVAIEIAKKGTQEALLTAYAINAFADHFLQDSFSAGHIRTPRRALHFGDNVDVDNKAKLMHDEDGEKGLHVSSRTQCKWTMYGDMNFLDKENKENREYCHQAVQSSVNEIFEAWKDGESASPKDYKAWTYAPDIKTAFSPHNHTPMFSIQERPKQRPWYTQIYDYILSIG
;
A
#
# COMPACT_ATOMS: atom_id res chain seq x y z
N MET A 1 8.92 8.20 -22.26
CA MET A 1 8.15 7.07 -21.72
C MET A 1 7.78 7.46 -20.31
N LEU A 2 6.49 7.51 -19.99
CA LEU A 2 6.04 7.65 -18.61
C LEU A 2 6.41 6.33 -17.92
N THR A 3 7.50 6.34 -17.16
CA THR A 3 7.73 5.29 -16.16
C THR A 3 6.76 5.58 -15.03
N ALA A 4 5.82 4.67 -14.79
CA ALA A 4 4.99 4.74 -13.60
C ALA A 4 5.92 4.80 -12.38
N VAL A 5 5.48 5.47 -11.32
CA VAL A 5 5.96 5.11 -10.00
C VAL A 5 5.30 3.74 -9.77
N SER A 6 6.03 2.66 -10.05
CA SER A 6 5.60 1.35 -9.59
C SER A 6 5.84 1.38 -8.09
N GLU A 7 4.75 1.59 -7.38
CA GLU A 7 4.61 1.34 -5.95
C GLU A 7 4.79 -0.16 -5.71
N TRP A 8 5.10 -0.51 -4.45
CA TRP A 8 5.43 -1.85 -3.98
C TRP A 8 5.02 -3.00 -4.90
N GLU A 9 6.00 -3.77 -5.38
CA GLU A 9 5.75 -4.70 -6.49
C GLU A 9 4.65 -5.71 -6.15
N SER A 10 3.65 -5.84 -7.02
CA SER A 10 2.43 -6.60 -6.73
C SER A 10 2.67 -8.05 -6.23
N PRO A 11 3.72 -8.78 -6.67
CA PRO A 11 4.08 -10.08 -6.08
C PRO A 11 4.47 -10.04 -4.60
N ASP A 12 5.04 -8.94 -4.12
CA ASP A 12 5.44 -8.73 -2.72
C ASP A 12 4.20 -8.65 -1.82
N HIS A 13 3.16 -7.94 -2.27
CA HIS A 13 1.85 -7.91 -1.61
C HIS A 13 1.20 -9.29 -1.52
N ILE A 14 1.24 -10.07 -2.61
CA ILE A 14 0.74 -11.45 -2.58
C ILE A 14 1.56 -12.25 -1.57
N PHE A 15 2.89 -12.22 -1.66
CA PHE A 15 3.77 -13.01 -0.79
C PHE A 15 3.49 -12.78 0.71
N LEU A 16 3.33 -11.51 1.11
CA LEU A 16 3.03 -11.18 2.51
C LEU A 16 1.61 -11.47 2.91
N GLY A 17 0.64 -11.00 2.13
CA GLY A 17 -0.78 -11.17 2.45
C GLY A 17 -1.18 -12.64 2.51
N ASP A 18 -0.58 -13.49 1.67
CA ASP A 18 -0.81 -14.94 1.69
C ASP A 18 0.02 -15.68 2.73
N GLY A 19 1.07 -15.05 3.26
CA GLY A 19 1.98 -15.58 4.27
C GLY A 19 1.48 -15.43 5.72
N ILE A 20 0.40 -14.70 5.95
CA ILE A 20 -0.24 -14.60 7.27
C ILE A 20 -1.19 -15.77 7.53
N THR A 21 -1.66 -15.86 8.77
CA THR A 21 -2.70 -16.82 9.17
C THR A 21 -3.98 -16.10 9.60
N LEU A 22 -5.12 -16.72 9.27
CA LEU A 22 -6.45 -16.23 9.54
C LEU A 22 -7.19 -17.19 10.45
N ARG A 23 -7.83 -16.67 11.50
CA ARG A 23 -8.77 -17.42 12.33
C ARG A 23 -10.17 -17.25 11.75
N LEU A 24 -10.82 -18.37 11.44
CA LEU A 24 -12.17 -18.36 10.83
C LEU A 24 -13.26 -18.80 11.80
N ASP A 25 -12.87 -19.32 12.96
CA ASP A 25 -13.76 -19.81 14.02
C ASP A 25 -13.06 -19.67 15.38
N LYS A 26 -13.82 -19.65 16.48
CA LYS A 26 -13.30 -19.51 17.85
C LYS A 26 -12.49 -20.72 18.31
N HIS A 27 -12.80 -21.91 17.80
CA HIS A 27 -12.31 -23.19 18.26
C HIS A 27 -11.41 -23.92 17.25
N GLU A 28 -11.42 -23.49 15.99
CA GLU A 28 -10.55 -24.05 14.96
C GLU A 28 -9.15 -23.40 14.95
N PRO A 29 -8.11 -24.11 14.50
CA PRO A 29 -6.80 -23.53 14.26
C PRO A 29 -6.86 -22.48 13.15
N ALA A 30 -5.91 -21.54 13.19
CA ALA A 30 -5.73 -20.57 12.11
C ALA A 30 -5.32 -21.28 10.81
N LYS A 31 -5.81 -20.79 9.67
CA LYS A 31 -5.47 -21.27 8.32
C LYS A 31 -4.51 -20.30 7.64
N GLN A 32 -3.70 -20.79 6.73
CA GLN A 32 -2.88 -19.91 5.89
C GLN A 32 -3.79 -19.07 4.99
N ALA A 33 -3.51 -17.77 4.87
CA ALA A 33 -4.36 -16.86 4.10
C ALA A 33 -4.50 -17.26 2.62
N LYS A 34 -3.43 -17.82 2.02
CA LYS A 34 -3.45 -18.40 0.67
C LYS A 34 -4.49 -19.52 0.44
N GLU A 35 -4.95 -20.16 1.51
CA GLU A 35 -5.92 -21.26 1.44
C GLU A 35 -7.36 -20.75 1.55
N VAL A 36 -7.54 -19.47 1.91
CA VAL A 36 -8.84 -18.84 2.13
C VAL A 36 -9.16 -17.94 0.94
N HIS A 37 -10.29 -18.21 0.28
CA HIS A 37 -10.75 -17.42 -0.85
C HIS A 37 -12.01 -16.65 -0.45
N PHE A 38 -11.92 -15.33 -0.44
CA PHE A 38 -13.02 -14.43 -0.14
C PHE A 38 -13.89 -14.22 -1.37
N ALA A 39 -15.17 -14.55 -1.26
CA ALA A 39 -16.14 -14.26 -2.30
C ALA A 39 -16.49 -12.76 -2.27
N LEU A 40 -16.14 -12.04 -3.33
CA LEU A 40 -16.47 -10.63 -3.48
C LEU A 40 -17.88 -10.45 -4.07
N PRO A 41 -18.55 -9.30 -3.82
CA PRO A 41 -19.89 -9.04 -4.37
C PRO A 41 -20.04 -9.19 -5.89
N ASN A 42 -19.00 -8.90 -6.67
CA ASN A 42 -18.97 -9.10 -8.13
C ASN A 42 -18.79 -10.57 -8.55
N GLY A 43 -18.65 -11.49 -7.59
CA GLY A 43 -18.54 -12.93 -7.76
C GLY A 43 -17.13 -13.44 -8.09
N GLU A 44 -16.09 -12.60 -8.01
CA GLU A 44 -14.71 -13.10 -7.96
C GLU A 44 -14.40 -13.73 -6.61
N LYS A 45 -13.38 -14.59 -6.58
CA LYS A 45 -12.90 -15.25 -5.37
C LYS A 45 -11.40 -15.05 -5.29
N LEU A 46 -10.95 -14.25 -4.33
CA LEU A 46 -9.57 -13.83 -4.20
C LEU A 46 -9.02 -14.20 -2.84
N THR A 47 -7.73 -14.50 -2.77
CA THR A 47 -6.98 -14.63 -1.52
C THR A 47 -6.72 -13.27 -0.87
N TYR A 48 -6.21 -13.28 0.36
CA TYR A 48 -5.84 -12.04 1.05
C TYR A 48 -4.73 -11.30 0.30
N GLY A 49 -3.69 -12.01 -0.13
CA GLY A 49 -2.59 -11.45 -0.88
C GLY A 49 -3.02 -10.88 -2.23
N GLU A 50 -3.90 -11.57 -2.96
CA GLU A 50 -4.42 -11.07 -4.24
C GLU A 50 -5.25 -9.78 -4.07
N ILE A 51 -6.07 -9.67 -3.01
CA ILE A 51 -6.78 -8.41 -2.74
C ILE A 51 -5.79 -7.28 -2.43
N SER A 52 -4.80 -7.56 -1.58
CA SER A 52 -3.76 -6.58 -1.22
C SER A 52 -2.95 -6.13 -2.43
N ALA A 53 -2.66 -7.02 -3.38
CA ALA A 53 -1.89 -6.70 -4.58
C ALA A 53 -2.69 -5.95 -5.66
N LEU A 54 -4.02 -5.89 -5.52
CA LEU A 54 -4.91 -5.21 -6.46
C LEU A 54 -5.36 -3.84 -5.94
N ALA A 55 -5.38 -3.65 -4.62
CA ALA A 55 -5.75 -2.41 -3.96
C ALA A 55 -4.78 -1.27 -4.31
N GLY A 56 -5.27 -0.04 -4.47
CA GLY A 56 -4.42 1.14 -4.70
C GLY A 56 -3.88 1.21 -6.14
N ASP A 57 -3.02 0.28 -6.51
CA ASP A 57 -2.28 0.26 -7.79
C ASP A 57 -3.20 0.03 -9.00
N PHE A 58 -4.13 -0.90 -8.85
CA PHE A 58 -5.01 -1.33 -9.93
C PHE A 58 -6.46 -0.96 -9.69
N PHE A 59 -6.91 -0.89 -8.45
CA PHE A 59 -8.29 -0.60 -8.11
C PHE A 59 -8.36 0.53 -7.09
N GLY A 60 -8.99 1.61 -7.51
CA GLY A 60 -9.09 2.86 -6.80
C GLY A 60 -10.00 3.83 -7.55
N THR A 61 -10.02 5.10 -7.11
CA THR A 61 -10.82 6.14 -7.76
C THR A 61 -9.98 7.37 -8.08
N TRP A 62 -10.53 8.30 -8.84
CA TRP A 62 -9.92 9.63 -9.08
C TRP A 62 -9.81 10.50 -7.82
N LYS A 63 -10.38 10.06 -6.69
CA LYS A 63 -10.34 10.74 -5.41
C LYS A 63 -9.50 9.94 -4.44
N PRO A 64 -8.26 10.36 -4.18
CA PRO A 64 -7.45 9.77 -3.14
C PRO A 64 -8.18 9.83 -1.79
N ILE A 65 -8.03 8.77 -1.01
CA ILE A 65 -8.65 8.59 0.30
C ILE A 65 -8.19 9.71 1.24
N SER A 66 -6.88 9.94 1.28
CA SER A 66 -6.25 10.92 2.18
C SER A 66 -6.60 12.37 1.88
N ASP A 67 -7.14 12.70 0.70
CA ASP A 67 -7.61 14.05 0.35
C ASP A 67 -8.90 14.45 1.06
N ALA A 68 -9.66 13.47 1.55
CA ALA A 68 -10.93 13.75 2.18
C ALA A 68 -10.75 14.61 3.46
N PRO A 69 -11.48 15.75 3.56
CA PRO A 69 -11.27 16.77 4.57
C PRO A 69 -11.63 16.31 5.99
N ASP A 70 -12.52 15.34 6.11
CA ASP A 70 -12.99 14.81 7.38
C ASP A 70 -13.07 13.28 7.39
N PRO A 71 -13.15 12.64 8.59
CA PRO A 71 -13.16 11.19 8.70
C PRO A 71 -14.34 10.48 8.01
N GLU A 72 -15.51 11.13 7.91
CA GLU A 72 -16.69 10.53 7.30
C GLU A 72 -16.55 10.49 5.78
N GLU A 73 -16.16 11.61 5.16
CA GLU A 73 -15.86 11.64 3.73
C GLU A 73 -14.71 10.71 3.37
N ARG A 74 -13.70 10.60 4.25
CA ARG A 74 -12.58 9.67 4.05
C ARG A 74 -13.03 8.22 4.01
N THR A 75 -13.93 7.85 4.91
CA THR A 75 -14.57 6.52 4.92
C THR A 75 -15.31 6.27 3.61
N ARG A 76 -16.04 7.27 3.08
CA ARG A 76 -16.72 7.15 1.78
C ARG A 76 -15.74 7.00 0.61
N CYS A 77 -14.63 7.72 0.61
CA CYS A 77 -13.57 7.57 -0.39
C CYS A 77 -12.95 6.17 -0.35
N PHE A 78 -12.61 5.67 0.84
CA PHE A 78 -12.08 4.30 0.99
C PHE A 78 -13.06 3.24 0.50
N ILE A 79 -14.34 3.34 0.89
CA ILE A 79 -15.39 2.41 0.43
C ILE A 79 -15.52 2.48 -1.10
N SER A 80 -15.49 3.67 -1.69
CA SER A 80 -15.58 3.82 -3.15
C SER A 80 -14.39 3.17 -3.87
N ALA A 81 -13.18 3.27 -3.29
CA ALA A 81 -12.00 2.59 -3.81
C ALA A 81 -12.14 1.07 -3.72
N TRP A 82 -12.54 0.54 -2.56
CA TRP A 82 -12.84 -0.88 -2.36
C TRP A 82 -13.89 -1.42 -3.33
N GLU A 83 -14.99 -0.68 -3.54
CA GLU A 83 -16.09 -1.07 -4.42
C GLU A 83 -15.65 -1.17 -5.89
N SER A 84 -14.63 -0.41 -6.30
CA SER A 84 -14.04 -0.54 -7.65
C SER A 84 -13.44 -1.94 -7.89
N LEU A 85 -12.91 -2.60 -6.86
CA LEU A 85 -12.46 -3.99 -6.92
C LEU A 85 -13.60 -4.98 -6.69
N ALA A 86 -14.40 -4.74 -5.64
CA ALA A 86 -15.25 -5.76 -5.06
C ALA A 86 -16.66 -5.80 -5.65
N VAL A 87 -17.17 -4.69 -6.18
CA VAL A 87 -18.56 -4.54 -6.63
C VAL A 87 -18.64 -4.28 -8.14
N GLU A 88 -17.72 -3.51 -8.69
CA GLU A 88 -17.75 -3.13 -10.11
C GLU A 88 -17.65 -4.35 -11.04
N THR A 89 -18.79 -4.69 -11.67
CA THR A 89 -18.89 -5.88 -12.52
C THR A 89 -18.24 -5.69 -13.89
N ARG A 90 -18.09 -4.44 -14.37
CA ARG A 90 -17.47 -4.13 -15.67
C ARG A 90 -15.97 -4.45 -15.69
N LEU A 91 -15.32 -4.47 -14.52
CA LEU A 91 -13.88 -4.73 -14.39
C LEU A 91 -13.54 -6.20 -14.09
N LYS A 92 -14.54 -7.07 -14.01
CA LYS A 92 -14.37 -8.47 -13.59
C LYS A 92 -13.36 -9.27 -14.42
N SER A 93 -13.41 -9.17 -15.75
CA SER A 93 -12.44 -9.85 -16.63
C SER A 93 -11.04 -9.26 -16.51
N GLU A 94 -10.95 -8.00 -16.12
CA GLU A 94 -9.70 -7.29 -15.95
C GLU A 94 -8.94 -7.75 -14.70
N ILE A 95 -9.65 -8.00 -13.58
CA ILE A 95 -9.07 -8.60 -12.36
C ILE A 95 -8.23 -9.84 -12.71
N ARG A 96 -8.81 -10.76 -13.49
CA ARG A 96 -8.13 -12.00 -13.91
C ARG A 96 -6.95 -11.75 -14.85
N SER A 97 -7.04 -10.73 -15.68
CA SER A 97 -5.98 -10.38 -16.64
C SER A 97 -4.78 -9.75 -15.93
N ILE A 98 -5.04 -8.90 -14.93
CA ILE A 98 -4.03 -8.30 -14.06
C ILE A 98 -3.37 -9.39 -13.21
N LEU A 99 -4.16 -10.23 -12.52
CA LEU A 99 -3.63 -11.35 -11.73
C LEU A 99 -2.81 -12.33 -12.57
N TYR A 100 -3.16 -12.54 -13.85
CA TYR A 100 -2.34 -13.33 -14.75
C TYR A 100 -0.94 -12.72 -14.92
N ILE A 101 -0.85 -11.40 -15.12
CA ILE A 101 0.42 -10.68 -15.25
C ILE A 101 1.20 -10.74 -13.93
N ILE A 102 0.56 -10.47 -12.79
CA ILE A 102 1.19 -10.54 -11.46
C ILE A 102 1.75 -11.94 -11.21
N ASN A 103 1.01 -13.00 -11.55
CA ASN A 103 1.48 -14.38 -11.36
C ASN A 103 2.66 -14.73 -12.26
N GLU A 104 2.73 -14.22 -13.49
CA GLU A 104 3.92 -14.37 -14.33
C GLU A 104 5.12 -13.60 -13.76
N GLN A 105 4.92 -12.39 -13.23
CA GLN A 105 5.96 -11.62 -12.56
C GLN A 105 6.47 -12.35 -11.32
N LYS A 106 5.56 -12.85 -10.47
CA LYS A 106 5.85 -13.68 -9.30
C LYS A 106 6.65 -14.93 -9.67
N ALA A 107 6.26 -15.65 -10.73
CA ALA A 107 6.99 -16.82 -11.19
C ALA A 107 8.42 -16.47 -11.66
N ALA A 108 8.60 -15.31 -12.31
CA ALA A 108 9.93 -14.83 -12.71
C ALA A 108 10.81 -14.48 -11.50
N VAL A 109 10.23 -13.86 -10.47
CA VAL A 109 10.90 -13.56 -9.19
C VAL A 109 11.32 -14.85 -8.47
N GLU A 110 10.41 -15.81 -8.33
CA GLU A 110 10.70 -17.11 -7.72
C GLU A 110 11.84 -17.84 -8.46
N GLN A 111 11.86 -17.76 -9.80
CA GLN A 111 12.95 -18.29 -10.60
C GLN A 111 14.27 -17.53 -10.38
N ALA A 112 14.26 -16.21 -10.23
CA ALA A 112 15.47 -15.43 -9.93
C ALA A 112 16.06 -15.87 -8.58
N ILE A 113 15.23 -15.97 -7.54
CA ILE A 113 15.62 -16.45 -6.21
C ILE A 113 16.24 -17.85 -6.29
N LYS A 114 15.58 -18.77 -7.00
CA LYS A 114 16.06 -20.15 -7.16
C LYS A 114 17.45 -20.23 -7.82
N HIS A 115 17.77 -19.28 -8.71
CA HIS A 115 19.07 -19.19 -9.38
C HIS A 115 20.08 -18.30 -8.63
N GLY A 116 19.76 -17.83 -7.42
CA GLY A 116 20.63 -16.97 -6.62
C GLY A 116 20.80 -15.55 -7.16
N ARG A 117 19.88 -15.08 -8.03
CA ARG A 117 19.81 -13.70 -8.50
C ARG A 117 18.91 -12.86 -7.58
N HIS A 118 19.12 -11.55 -7.58
CA HIS A 118 18.28 -10.65 -6.81
C HIS A 118 16.90 -10.48 -7.46
N PRO A 119 15.78 -10.68 -6.72
CA PRO A 119 14.43 -10.29 -7.14
C PRO A 119 14.35 -8.93 -7.82
N SER A 120 15.08 -7.93 -7.30
CA SER A 120 15.14 -6.57 -7.85
C SER A 120 15.54 -6.48 -9.33
N GLU A 121 16.27 -7.46 -9.87
CA GLU A 121 16.60 -7.52 -11.30
C GLU A 121 15.38 -7.82 -12.19
N VAL A 122 14.39 -8.53 -11.67
CA VAL A 122 13.17 -8.91 -12.42
C VAL A 122 12.21 -7.72 -12.52
N TYR A 123 12.09 -6.96 -11.44
CA TYR A 123 11.18 -5.83 -11.32
C TYR A 123 11.57 -4.65 -12.21
N LYS A 124 12.89 -4.43 -12.44
CA LYS A 124 13.42 -3.36 -13.31
C LYS A 124 12.98 -3.42 -14.78
N SER A 125 12.29 -4.47 -15.22
CA SER A 125 11.80 -4.56 -16.60
C SER A 125 10.57 -3.69 -16.82
N PRO A 126 10.60 -2.68 -17.72
CA PRO A 126 9.44 -1.83 -18.01
C PRO A 126 8.30 -2.59 -18.73
N LEU A 127 8.53 -3.85 -19.11
CA LEU A 127 7.53 -4.67 -19.75
C LEU A 127 6.35 -4.97 -18.82
N TRP A 128 6.56 -5.01 -17.50
CA TRP A 128 5.47 -5.24 -16.54
C TRP A 128 4.47 -4.09 -16.58
N ASP A 129 4.93 -2.85 -16.38
CA ASP A 129 4.09 -1.65 -16.43
C ASP A 129 3.35 -1.50 -17.77
N ILE A 130 4.02 -1.79 -18.89
CA ILE A 130 3.39 -1.76 -20.22
C ILE A 130 2.21 -2.74 -20.28
N ARG A 131 2.39 -3.95 -19.73
CA ARG A 131 1.33 -4.97 -19.72
C ARG A 131 0.19 -4.59 -18.79
N PHE A 132 0.48 -4.05 -17.62
CA PHE A 132 -0.52 -3.54 -16.67
C PHE A 132 -1.32 -2.37 -17.25
N GLN A 133 -0.65 -1.41 -17.88
CA GLN A 133 -1.33 -0.31 -18.56
C GLN A 133 -2.21 -0.80 -19.72
N ASN A 134 -1.73 -1.76 -20.51
CA ASN A 134 -2.53 -2.34 -21.59
C ASN A 134 -3.75 -3.09 -21.06
N ALA A 135 -3.61 -3.82 -19.95
CA ALA A 135 -4.71 -4.53 -19.31
C ALA A 135 -5.82 -3.58 -18.83
N THR A 136 -5.45 -2.37 -18.40
CA THR A 136 -6.40 -1.37 -17.87
C THR A 136 -6.83 -0.31 -18.89
N GLN A 137 -6.29 -0.30 -20.11
CA GLN A 137 -6.51 0.77 -21.10
C GLN A 137 -7.99 0.97 -21.46
N GLY A 138 -8.79 -0.09 -21.43
CA GLY A 138 -10.23 -0.06 -21.72
C GLY A 138 -11.06 0.82 -20.76
N ARG A 139 -10.53 1.12 -19.57
CA ARG A 139 -11.20 1.94 -18.54
C ARG A 139 -11.42 3.39 -18.94
N LYS A 140 -10.59 3.94 -19.85
CA LYS A 140 -10.74 5.32 -20.35
C LYS A 140 -12.13 5.59 -20.93
N ASN A 141 -12.68 4.62 -21.67
CA ASN A 141 -14.03 4.71 -22.24
C ASN A 141 -15.14 4.69 -21.17
N GLN A 142 -14.82 4.21 -19.97
CA GLN A 142 -15.73 4.08 -18.83
C GLN A 142 -15.55 5.19 -17.80
N LYS A 143 -14.63 6.15 -18.06
CA LYS A 143 -14.22 7.21 -17.12
C LYS A 143 -13.67 6.68 -15.79
N LEU A 144 -13.13 5.47 -15.81
CA LEU A 144 -12.44 4.86 -14.67
C LEU A 144 -10.92 5.07 -14.83
N PRO A 145 -10.17 5.23 -13.73
CA PRO A 145 -8.73 5.45 -13.81
C PRO A 145 -8.02 4.17 -14.28
N THR A 146 -7.07 4.31 -15.22
CA THR A 146 -6.16 3.22 -15.62
C THR A 146 -5.02 3.06 -14.60
N TYR A 147 -4.19 2.02 -14.76
CA TYR A 147 -3.00 1.80 -13.94
C TYR A 147 -2.12 3.08 -13.84
N LEU A 148 -1.78 3.68 -14.98
CA LEU A 148 -1.01 4.93 -15.00
C LEU A 148 -1.76 6.16 -14.47
N ASP A 149 -3.10 6.15 -14.50
CA ASP A 149 -3.87 7.25 -13.92
C ASP A 149 -3.90 7.16 -12.39
N LEU A 150 -3.94 5.95 -11.83
CA LEU A 150 -3.85 5.69 -10.39
C LEU A 150 -2.46 6.06 -9.86
N ALA A 151 -1.38 5.57 -10.50
CA ALA A 151 0.01 5.90 -10.17
C ALA A 151 0.35 7.41 -10.25
N ARG A 152 -0.55 8.22 -10.79
CA ARG A 152 -0.37 9.68 -10.84
C ARG A 152 -0.95 10.40 -9.61
N LEU A 153 -1.95 9.81 -8.96
CA LEU A 153 -2.71 10.37 -7.82
C LEU A 153 -2.49 9.54 -6.56
N ASP A 154 -1.35 8.88 -6.48
CA ASP A 154 -0.98 7.75 -5.64
C ASP A 154 -0.38 8.15 -4.28
N TRP A 155 -0.55 9.41 -3.85
CA TRP A 155 -0.02 9.81 -2.54
C TRP A 155 -0.64 9.04 -1.37
N ASP A 156 -1.76 8.35 -1.56
CA ASP A 156 -2.31 7.39 -0.60
C ASP A 156 -1.35 6.25 -0.23
N HIS A 157 -0.25 6.04 -0.95
CA HIS A 157 0.76 5.03 -0.66
C HIS A 157 1.98 5.59 0.09
N PHE A 158 2.02 6.91 0.32
CA PHE A 158 3.21 7.58 0.86
C PHE A 158 3.02 8.08 2.29
N GLY A 159 4.07 7.94 3.09
CA GLY A 159 4.26 8.64 4.37
C GLY A 159 3.06 8.61 5.32
N LEU A 160 2.54 9.78 5.66
CA LEU A 160 1.39 9.91 6.55
C LEU A 160 0.05 9.62 5.86
N ASP A 161 -0.01 9.79 4.54
CA ASP A 161 -1.21 9.53 3.75
C ASP A 161 -1.49 8.03 3.70
N ALA A 162 -0.47 7.18 3.52
CA ALA A 162 -0.57 5.72 3.64
C ALA A 162 -1.13 5.26 4.99
N ARG A 163 -0.60 5.83 6.07
CA ARG A 163 -1.10 5.53 7.42
C ARG A 163 -2.55 5.95 7.57
N LEU A 164 -2.95 7.06 6.97
CA LEU A 164 -4.30 7.57 7.01
C LEU A 164 -5.27 6.68 6.22
N SER A 165 -4.87 6.21 5.04
CA SER A 165 -5.61 5.28 4.20
C SER A 165 -5.78 3.91 4.88
N TYR A 166 -4.70 3.31 5.39
CA TYR A 166 -4.78 2.08 6.20
C TYR A 166 -5.70 2.26 7.41
N ASN A 167 -5.50 3.30 8.22
CA ASN A 167 -6.30 3.50 9.44
C ASN A 167 -7.79 3.62 9.13
N THR A 168 -8.13 4.26 8.01
CA THR A 168 -9.51 4.39 7.55
C THR A 168 -10.08 3.03 7.17
N GLY A 169 -9.37 2.28 6.33
CA GLY A 169 -9.83 0.97 5.86
C GLY A 169 -9.93 -0.07 6.97
N HIS A 170 -8.93 -0.11 7.85
CA HIS A 170 -8.91 -0.98 9.01
C HIS A 170 -10.08 -0.69 9.96
N ALA A 171 -10.40 0.59 10.19
CA ALA A 171 -11.58 0.98 10.98
C ALA A 171 -12.89 0.48 10.35
N VAL A 172 -13.04 0.59 9.03
CA VAL A 172 -14.21 0.06 8.30
C VAL A 172 -14.30 -1.47 8.49
N ALA A 173 -13.18 -2.18 8.33
CA ALA A 173 -13.13 -3.62 8.53
C ALA A 173 -13.52 -4.03 9.96
N ILE A 174 -13.01 -3.34 10.99
CA ILE A 174 -13.37 -3.56 12.39
C ILE A 174 -14.87 -3.39 12.62
N GLU A 175 -15.48 -2.31 12.13
CA GLU A 175 -16.91 -2.06 12.33
C GLU A 175 -17.79 -3.10 11.62
N ILE A 176 -17.33 -3.65 10.50
CA ILE A 176 -17.99 -4.79 9.86
C ILE A 176 -17.82 -6.05 10.71
N ALA A 177 -16.61 -6.34 11.18
CA ALA A 177 -16.30 -7.52 12.00
C ALA A 177 -17.19 -7.60 13.25
N LYS A 178 -17.41 -6.48 13.94
CA LYS A 178 -18.25 -6.36 15.16
C LYS A 178 -19.68 -6.84 15.00
N LYS A 179 -20.18 -7.04 13.77
CA LYS A 179 -21.48 -7.67 13.51
C LYS A 179 -21.53 -9.14 13.97
N GLY A 180 -20.37 -9.78 14.16
CA GLY A 180 -20.26 -11.10 14.79
C GLY A 180 -20.77 -12.28 13.97
N THR A 181 -21.16 -12.08 12.71
CA THR A 181 -21.57 -13.17 11.80
C THR A 181 -20.39 -13.69 10.99
N GLN A 182 -20.46 -14.94 10.52
CA GLN A 182 -19.39 -15.51 9.69
C GLN A 182 -19.20 -14.72 8.38
N GLU A 183 -20.30 -14.30 7.77
CA GLU A 183 -20.28 -13.45 6.58
C GLU A 183 -19.54 -12.15 6.85
N ALA A 184 -19.86 -11.48 7.97
CA ALA A 184 -19.20 -10.25 8.36
C ALA A 184 -17.70 -10.43 8.60
N LEU A 185 -17.25 -11.54 9.19
CA LEU A 185 -15.82 -11.84 9.36
C LEU A 185 -15.10 -11.94 8.00
N LEU A 186 -15.68 -12.68 7.05
CA LEU A 186 -15.09 -12.85 5.72
C LEU A 186 -15.07 -11.52 4.95
N THR A 187 -16.13 -10.74 5.02
CA THR A 187 -16.16 -9.39 4.42
C THR A 187 -15.15 -8.46 5.08
N ALA A 188 -15.04 -8.48 6.40
CA ALA A 188 -14.08 -7.67 7.15
C ALA A 188 -12.64 -8.01 6.75
N TYR A 189 -12.29 -9.29 6.65
CA TYR A 189 -10.97 -9.69 6.17
C TYR A 189 -10.69 -9.22 4.74
N ALA A 190 -11.65 -9.35 3.84
CA ALA A 190 -11.48 -8.90 2.45
C ALA A 190 -11.25 -7.38 2.37
N ILE A 191 -12.00 -6.59 3.15
CA ILE A 191 -11.81 -5.13 3.23
C ILE A 191 -10.48 -4.79 3.91
N ASN A 192 -10.11 -5.54 4.96
CA ASN A 192 -8.84 -5.34 5.65
C ASN A 192 -7.65 -5.65 4.75
N ALA A 193 -7.74 -6.64 3.86
CA ALA A 193 -6.71 -6.92 2.87
C ALA A 193 -6.48 -5.73 1.94
N PHE A 194 -7.56 -5.04 1.54
CA PHE A 194 -7.47 -3.81 0.76
C PHE A 194 -6.82 -2.66 1.56
N ALA A 195 -7.10 -2.57 2.86
CA ALA A 195 -6.47 -1.59 3.74
C ALA A 195 -4.98 -1.88 4.00
N ASP A 196 -4.64 -3.15 4.19
CA ASP A 196 -3.29 -3.63 4.51
C ASP A 196 -2.29 -3.39 3.37
N HIS A 197 -2.76 -3.14 2.15
CA HIS A 197 -1.92 -2.62 1.06
C HIS A 197 -1.17 -1.35 1.51
N PHE A 198 -1.88 -0.34 2.01
CA PHE A 198 -1.28 0.91 2.49
C PHE A 198 -0.46 0.72 3.79
N LEU A 199 -0.74 -0.33 4.56
CA LEU A 199 0.12 -0.72 5.69
C LEU A 199 1.45 -1.28 5.20
N GLN A 200 1.42 -2.12 4.16
CA GLN A 200 2.59 -2.73 3.55
C GLN A 200 3.51 -1.67 2.91
N ASP A 201 2.93 -0.68 2.22
CA ASP A 201 3.63 0.49 1.71
C ASP A 201 4.42 1.25 2.79
N SER A 202 3.92 1.25 4.02
CA SER A 202 4.62 1.85 5.17
C SER A 202 5.89 1.10 5.58
N PHE A 203 6.27 0.03 4.88
CA PHE A 203 7.53 -0.71 5.01
C PHE A 203 8.44 -0.54 3.79
N SER A 204 8.15 0.40 2.89
CA SER A 204 9.05 0.82 1.80
C SER A 204 9.75 2.14 2.12
N ALA A 205 11.08 2.14 2.02
CA ALA A 205 11.89 3.34 2.24
C ALA A 205 11.49 4.52 1.33
N GLY A 206 11.27 4.23 0.04
CA GLY A 206 10.83 5.22 -0.94
C GLY A 206 9.47 5.83 -0.58
N HIS A 207 8.54 5.00 -0.12
CA HIS A 207 7.19 5.44 0.27
C HIS A 207 7.20 6.32 1.53
N ILE A 208 8.11 6.08 2.48
CA ILE A 208 8.13 6.86 3.73
C ILE A 208 8.64 8.28 3.52
N ARG A 209 9.75 8.44 2.80
CA ARG A 209 10.50 9.70 2.80
C ARG A 209 10.18 10.59 1.61
N THR A 210 9.73 10.02 0.50
CA THR A 210 9.40 10.78 -0.71
C THR A 210 8.21 11.71 -0.44
N PRO A 211 8.37 13.04 -0.59
CA PRO A 211 7.28 13.99 -0.36
C PRO A 211 6.32 14.03 -1.54
N ARG A 212 5.62 12.91 -1.82
CA ARG A 212 4.87 12.66 -3.06
C ARG A 212 3.90 13.78 -3.43
N ARG A 213 3.11 14.28 -2.48
CA ARG A 213 2.19 15.42 -2.69
C ARG A 213 2.89 16.69 -3.14
N ALA A 214 4.03 17.02 -2.54
CA ALA A 214 4.80 18.22 -2.89
C ALA A 214 5.55 18.04 -4.23
N LEU A 215 5.84 16.78 -4.57
CA LEU A 215 6.40 16.34 -5.85
C LEU A 215 5.29 15.90 -6.83
N HIS A 216 4.17 16.63 -6.83
CA HIS A 216 3.12 16.52 -7.83
C HIS A 216 2.68 17.92 -8.27
N PHE A 217 2.63 18.17 -9.58
CA PHE A 217 2.15 19.46 -10.09
C PHE A 217 1.46 19.31 -11.45
N GLY A 218 0.12 19.20 -11.43
CA GLY A 218 -0.67 19.11 -12.66
C GLY A 218 -0.22 17.94 -13.53
N ASP A 219 -0.02 18.17 -14.83
CA ASP A 219 0.52 17.19 -15.80
C ASP A 219 2.05 17.23 -15.93
N ASN A 220 2.78 17.82 -14.96
CA ASN A 220 4.22 18.01 -15.07
C ASN A 220 5.01 16.73 -14.73
N VAL A 221 5.27 15.94 -15.77
CA VAL A 221 6.03 14.68 -15.71
C VAL A 221 7.43 14.86 -15.10
N ASP A 222 8.09 16.00 -15.29
CA ASP A 222 9.42 16.22 -14.71
C ASP A 222 9.38 16.34 -13.18
N VAL A 223 8.26 16.80 -12.61
CA VAL A 223 8.07 16.88 -11.16
C VAL A 223 7.73 15.50 -10.59
N ASP A 224 6.85 14.75 -11.24
CA ASP A 224 6.54 13.37 -10.81
C ASP A 224 7.78 12.46 -10.95
N ASN A 225 8.63 12.65 -11.96
CA ASN A 225 9.91 11.93 -12.10
C ASN A 225 10.86 12.18 -10.91
N LYS A 226 10.80 13.35 -10.26
CA LYS A 226 11.61 13.61 -9.06
C LYS A 226 11.14 12.78 -7.87
N ALA A 227 9.84 12.58 -7.71
CA ALA A 227 9.33 11.63 -6.73
C ALA A 227 9.91 10.25 -6.99
N LYS A 228 9.88 9.78 -8.24
CA LYS A 228 10.46 8.49 -8.62
C LYS A 228 11.97 8.39 -8.30
N LEU A 229 12.76 9.42 -8.60
CA LEU A 229 14.21 9.38 -8.35
C LEU A 229 14.55 9.23 -6.86
N MET A 230 13.87 9.96 -5.99
CA MET A 230 14.09 9.84 -4.54
C MET A 230 13.52 8.54 -3.99
N HIS A 231 12.35 8.14 -4.48
CA HIS A 231 11.71 6.88 -4.15
C HIS A 231 12.66 5.70 -4.40
N ASP A 232 13.21 5.61 -5.60
CA ASP A 232 14.11 4.53 -6.00
C ASP A 232 15.46 4.60 -5.26
N GLU A 233 16.00 5.81 -5.04
CA GLU A 233 17.24 5.99 -4.26
C GLU A 233 17.09 5.47 -2.82
N ASP A 234 16.00 5.85 -2.15
CA ASP A 234 15.74 5.43 -0.78
C ASP A 234 15.43 3.94 -0.71
N GLY A 235 14.73 3.42 -1.72
CA GLY A 235 14.47 2.00 -1.86
C GLY A 235 15.74 1.16 -1.96
N GLU A 236 16.67 1.57 -2.82
CA GLU A 236 17.94 0.86 -3.07
C GLU A 236 18.94 1.01 -1.92
N LYS A 237 19.10 2.22 -1.36
CA LYS A 237 20.06 2.48 -0.27
C LYS A 237 19.57 1.97 1.08
N GLY A 238 18.24 1.92 1.25
CA GLY A 238 17.59 1.64 2.51
C GLY A 238 17.69 2.79 3.52
N LEU A 239 16.82 2.75 4.52
CA LEU A 239 16.77 3.71 5.63
C LEU A 239 16.91 2.97 6.96
N HIS A 240 17.77 3.47 7.83
CA HIS A 240 17.81 3.10 9.24
C HIS A 240 16.60 3.68 9.94
N VAL A 241 15.73 2.80 10.41
CA VAL A 241 14.47 3.15 11.07
C VAL A 241 14.37 2.46 12.41
N SER A 242 13.43 2.92 13.24
CA SER A 242 13.06 2.20 14.45
C SER A 242 11.55 2.17 14.66
N SER A 243 11.04 1.13 15.31
CA SER A 243 9.62 1.00 15.65
C SER A 243 9.27 1.72 16.96
N ARG A 244 7.99 1.75 17.33
CA ARG A 244 7.54 2.25 18.65
C ARG A 244 8.14 1.47 19.82
N THR A 245 8.53 0.21 19.61
CA THR A 245 9.23 -0.63 20.58
C THR A 245 10.74 -0.40 20.61
N GLN A 246 11.24 0.59 19.87
CA GLN A 246 12.66 0.97 19.76
C GLN A 246 13.58 -0.09 19.16
N CYS A 247 13.02 -1.13 18.53
CA CYS A 247 13.79 -2.01 17.65
C CYS A 247 14.30 -1.21 16.44
N LYS A 248 15.54 -1.43 16.01
CA LYS A 248 16.19 -0.70 14.92
C LYS A 248 16.59 -1.66 13.81
N TRP A 249 16.29 -1.33 12.56
CA TRP A 249 16.68 -2.13 11.40
C TRP A 249 16.93 -1.24 10.18
N THR A 250 17.44 -1.86 9.11
CA THR A 250 17.52 -1.21 7.79
C THR A 250 16.31 -1.63 6.97
N MET A 251 15.51 -0.67 6.56
CA MET A 251 14.34 -0.85 5.71
C MET A 251 14.72 -0.48 4.28
N TYR A 252 14.73 -1.45 3.37
CA TYR A 252 14.81 -1.22 1.93
C TYR A 252 13.41 -1.08 1.35
N GLY A 253 13.30 -0.46 0.18
CA GLY A 253 12.03 -0.19 -0.47
C GLY A 253 11.67 -1.22 -1.54
N ASP A 254 10.86 -0.72 -2.47
CA ASP A 254 10.33 -1.44 -3.62
C ASP A 254 11.44 -2.13 -4.40
N MET A 255 11.08 -3.21 -5.09
CA MET A 255 11.98 -4.10 -5.82
C MET A 255 12.97 -4.88 -4.94
N ASN A 256 13.39 -4.33 -3.80
CA ASN A 256 14.31 -4.94 -2.84
C ASN A 256 13.58 -5.63 -1.68
N PHE A 257 12.23 -5.64 -1.67
CA PHE A 257 11.46 -6.25 -0.59
C PHE A 257 11.86 -7.71 -0.35
N LEU A 258 11.90 -8.53 -1.40
CA LEU A 258 12.27 -9.96 -1.31
C LEU A 258 13.79 -10.23 -1.32
N ASP A 259 14.63 -9.22 -1.48
CA ASP A 259 16.09 -9.38 -1.42
C ASP A 259 16.53 -9.86 -0.03
N LYS A 260 17.56 -10.71 0.06
CA LYS A 260 17.98 -11.32 1.34
C LYS A 260 18.33 -10.28 2.41
N GLU A 261 18.85 -9.13 2.00
CA GLU A 261 19.23 -7.98 2.83
C GLU A 261 18.04 -7.38 3.58
N ASN A 262 16.84 -7.39 2.97
CA ASN A 262 15.64 -6.78 3.55
C ASN A 262 14.85 -7.73 4.47
N LYS A 263 15.42 -8.90 4.83
CA LYS A 263 14.71 -9.94 5.60
C LYS A 263 14.12 -9.43 6.93
N GLU A 264 14.87 -8.61 7.66
CA GLU A 264 14.42 -8.07 8.95
C GLU A 264 13.21 -7.15 8.79
N ASN A 265 13.22 -6.28 7.78
CA ASN A 265 12.07 -5.45 7.44
C ASN A 265 10.84 -6.28 7.05
N ARG A 266 11.03 -7.34 6.26
CA ARG A 266 9.92 -8.26 5.89
C ARG A 266 9.28 -8.91 7.11
N GLU A 267 10.09 -9.31 8.08
CA GLU A 267 9.60 -9.91 9.32
C GLU A 267 8.75 -8.91 10.13
N TYR A 268 9.21 -7.65 10.25
CA TYR A 268 8.40 -6.60 10.89
C TYR A 268 7.11 -6.29 10.13
N CYS A 269 7.15 -6.28 8.80
CA CYS A 269 5.97 -6.11 7.96
C CYS A 269 4.97 -7.25 8.18
N HIS A 270 5.44 -8.51 8.17
CA HIS A 270 4.62 -9.68 8.46
C HIS A 270 3.95 -9.59 9.84
N GLN A 271 4.69 -9.20 10.87
CA GLN A 271 4.15 -9.01 12.23
C GLN A 271 3.09 -7.90 12.29
N ALA A 272 3.27 -6.81 11.53
CA ALA A 272 2.28 -5.74 11.46
C ALA A 272 0.98 -6.20 10.79
N VAL A 273 1.07 -6.84 9.61
CA VAL A 273 -0.09 -7.37 8.87
C VAL A 273 -0.78 -8.47 9.67
N GLN A 274 -0.01 -9.38 10.30
CA GLN A 274 -0.57 -10.42 11.17
C GLN A 274 -1.30 -9.82 12.39
N SER A 275 -0.80 -8.70 12.93
CA SER A 275 -1.47 -7.99 14.02
C SER A 275 -2.76 -7.31 13.56
N SER A 276 -2.76 -6.69 12.38
CA SER A 276 -3.95 -6.13 11.73
C SER A 276 -5.07 -7.17 11.61
N VAL A 277 -4.80 -8.35 11.03
CA VAL A 277 -5.83 -9.40 10.90
C VAL A 277 -6.27 -10.02 12.24
N ASN A 278 -5.39 -10.03 13.25
CA ASN A 278 -5.77 -10.48 14.59
C ASN A 278 -6.78 -9.52 15.23
N GLU A 279 -6.62 -8.21 15.05
CA GLU A 279 -7.58 -7.20 15.53
C GLU A 279 -8.95 -7.37 14.88
N ILE A 280 -9.02 -7.73 13.59
CA ILE A 280 -10.28 -8.07 12.92
C ILE A 280 -10.97 -9.27 13.58
N PHE A 281 -10.21 -10.33 13.89
CA PHE A 281 -10.77 -11.50 14.55
C PHE A 281 -11.24 -11.19 15.98
N GLU A 282 -10.46 -10.42 16.74
CA GLU A 282 -10.81 -9.97 18.09
C GLU A 282 -12.11 -9.15 18.06
N ALA A 283 -12.22 -8.21 17.13
CA ALA A 283 -13.42 -7.39 16.94
C ALA A 283 -14.66 -8.24 16.59
N TRP A 284 -14.50 -9.25 15.74
CA TRP A 284 -15.56 -10.20 15.45
C TRP A 284 -15.95 -11.08 16.64
N LYS A 285 -14.96 -11.55 17.40
CA LYS A 285 -15.13 -12.52 18.48
C LYS A 285 -15.75 -11.89 19.73
N ASP A 286 -15.28 -10.70 20.09
CA ASP A 286 -15.54 -10.03 21.37
C ASP A 286 -16.38 -8.74 21.22
N GLY A 287 -16.54 -8.22 19.99
CA GLY A 287 -17.23 -6.94 19.74
C GLY A 287 -16.42 -5.71 20.15
N GLU A 288 -15.18 -5.88 20.59
CA GLU A 288 -14.28 -4.80 21.00
C GLU A 288 -13.59 -4.15 19.80
N SER A 289 -13.22 -2.88 19.93
CA SER A 289 -12.39 -2.20 18.91
C SER A 289 -11.27 -1.39 19.56
N ALA A 290 -10.06 -1.57 19.05
CA ALA A 290 -8.97 -0.64 19.30
C ALA A 290 -9.27 0.70 18.63
N SER A 291 -8.84 1.80 19.25
CA SER A 291 -8.87 3.10 18.58
C SER A 291 -7.66 3.24 17.63
N PRO A 292 -7.71 4.09 16.59
CA PRO A 292 -6.61 4.15 15.61
C PRO A 292 -5.21 4.43 16.17
N LYS A 293 -5.11 5.13 17.30
CA LYS A 293 -3.84 5.37 17.99
C LYS A 293 -3.24 4.10 18.61
N ASP A 294 -4.09 3.11 18.90
CA ASP A 294 -3.79 1.88 19.62
C ASP A 294 -3.72 0.65 18.70
N TYR A 295 -3.90 0.80 17.37
CA TYR A 295 -3.78 -0.32 16.43
C TYR A 295 -2.43 -1.02 16.57
N LYS A 296 -2.50 -2.34 16.79
CA LYS A 296 -1.33 -3.18 17.11
C LYS A 296 -0.34 -3.23 15.95
N ALA A 297 -0.81 -3.12 14.69
CA ALA A 297 0.05 -3.05 13.51
C ALA A 297 1.14 -1.97 13.62
N TRP A 298 0.82 -0.81 14.21
CA TRP A 298 1.76 0.30 14.39
C TRP A 298 2.83 0.07 15.46
N THR A 299 2.76 -1.03 16.19
CA THR A 299 3.84 -1.47 17.11
C THR A 299 5.09 -1.89 16.35
N TYR A 300 4.91 -2.52 15.18
CA TYR A 300 5.98 -3.10 14.38
C TYR A 300 6.42 -2.21 13.22
N ALA A 301 5.52 -1.35 12.75
CA ALA A 301 5.84 -0.39 11.69
C ALA A 301 6.96 0.58 12.09
N PRO A 302 7.75 1.07 11.12
CA PRO A 302 8.75 2.10 11.38
C PRO A 302 8.09 3.36 11.92
N ASP A 303 8.73 4.06 12.86
CA ASP A 303 8.40 5.44 13.18
C ASP A 303 8.90 6.32 12.04
N ILE A 304 7.96 6.96 11.34
CA ILE A 304 8.23 7.83 10.19
C ILE A 304 9.30 8.88 10.50
N LYS A 305 9.39 9.38 11.75
CA LYS A 305 10.38 10.39 12.13
C LYS A 305 11.81 9.88 12.02
N THR A 306 12.02 8.58 12.24
CA THR A 306 13.36 7.98 12.23
C THR A 306 13.94 7.88 10.82
N ALA A 307 13.08 7.79 9.79
CA ALA A 307 13.49 7.85 8.39
C ALA A 307 14.18 9.18 8.02
N PHE A 308 13.84 10.27 8.72
CA PHE A 308 14.43 11.60 8.55
C PHE A 308 15.59 11.89 9.54
N SER A 309 16.06 10.88 10.26
CA SER A 309 17.20 10.99 11.17
C SER A 309 18.49 11.35 10.41
N PRO A 310 19.40 12.16 10.98
CA PRO A 310 20.70 12.46 10.37
C PRO A 310 21.65 11.24 10.27
N HIS A 311 21.26 10.08 10.81
CA HIS A 311 21.96 8.81 10.60
C HIS A 311 21.70 8.19 9.22
N ASN A 312 20.65 8.63 8.50
CA ASN A 312 20.38 8.23 7.12
C ASN A 312 21.11 9.15 6.14
N HIS A 313 21.24 8.69 4.88
CA HIS A 313 21.72 9.56 3.81
C HIS A 313 20.80 10.77 3.65
N THR A 314 21.36 11.90 3.22
CA THR A 314 20.60 13.11 2.92
C THR A 314 19.49 12.80 1.91
N PRO A 315 18.23 13.20 2.17
CA PRO A 315 17.15 13.03 1.20
C PRO A 315 17.41 13.88 -0.04
N MET A 316 17.21 13.30 -1.23
CA MET A 316 17.36 14.01 -2.51
C MET A 316 16.47 15.25 -2.61
N PHE A 317 15.23 15.14 -2.10
CA PHE A 317 14.30 16.25 -2.01
C PHE A 317 13.75 16.37 -0.59
N SER A 318 13.62 17.60 -0.10
CA SER A 318 13.00 17.87 1.20
C SER A 318 12.03 19.04 1.09
N ILE A 319 10.98 19.00 1.90
CA ILE A 319 10.05 20.13 2.04
C ILE A 319 10.70 21.13 3.00
N GLN A 320 11.08 22.30 2.50
CA GLN A 320 11.49 23.41 3.35
C GLN A 320 10.27 24.22 3.77
N GLU A 321 10.11 24.46 5.08
CA GLU A 321 9.26 25.56 5.54
C GLU A 321 9.89 26.88 5.07
N ARG A 322 9.17 27.68 4.28
CA ARG A 322 9.63 29.06 4.02
C ARG A 322 9.63 29.84 5.35
N PRO A 323 10.64 30.69 5.62
CA PRO A 323 10.61 31.60 6.75
C PRO A 323 9.34 32.45 6.69
N LYS A 324 8.60 32.53 7.80
CA LYS A 324 7.41 33.38 7.98
C LYS A 324 7.77 34.86 7.82
N GLN A 325 7.87 35.36 6.59
CA GLN A 325 8.05 36.78 6.30
C GLN A 325 7.10 37.26 5.19
N ARG A 326 5.77 36.99 5.28
CA ARG A 326 4.74 37.81 4.59
C ARG A 326 3.40 37.85 5.35
N PRO A 327 2.60 38.94 5.23
CA PRO A 327 1.41 39.17 6.04
C PRO A 327 0.25 38.21 5.76
N TRP A 328 -0.61 38.06 6.77
CA TRP A 328 -1.65 37.07 7.00
C TRP A 328 -2.80 36.92 5.97
N TYR A 329 -2.78 37.59 4.81
CA TYR A 329 -3.90 37.52 3.85
C TYR A 329 -3.61 36.72 2.55
N THR A 330 -2.44 36.09 2.40
CA THR A 330 -2.11 35.25 1.22
C THR A 330 -1.89 33.79 1.59
N GLN A 331 -2.85 33.17 2.30
CA GLN A 331 -2.88 31.72 2.51
C GLN A 331 -3.71 31.02 1.45
N ILE A 332 -3.13 30.78 0.27
CA ILE A 332 -3.54 29.70 -0.64
C ILE A 332 -2.26 29.16 -1.30
N TYR A 333 -1.88 27.92 -0.92
CA TYR A 333 -0.84 27.01 -1.45
C TYR A 333 0.46 27.61 -2.00
N ASP A 334 1.56 27.49 -1.26
CA ASP A 334 2.92 27.77 -1.76
C ASP A 334 3.97 26.78 -1.17
N TYR A 335 4.46 25.84 -1.99
CA TYR A 335 5.64 25.01 -1.71
C TYR A 335 6.66 25.13 -2.87
N ILE A 336 7.94 25.34 -2.58
CA ILE A 336 9.04 25.25 -3.55
C ILE A 336 10.06 24.22 -3.04
N LEU A 337 10.39 23.26 -3.90
CA LEU A 337 11.37 22.20 -3.71
C LEU A 337 12.79 22.78 -3.72
N SER A 338 13.64 22.40 -2.76
CA SER A 338 15.09 22.61 -2.83
C SER A 338 15.80 21.28 -3.09
N ILE A 339 16.81 21.29 -3.96
CA ILE A 339 17.75 20.18 -4.15
C ILE A 339 18.76 20.27 -2.99
N GLY A 340 18.89 19.20 -2.21
CA GLY A 340 19.83 19.09 -1.09
C GLY A 340 21.26 18.83 -1.53
#